data_AF-A0AAU7AS00-F1
#
_entry.id   AF-A0AAU7AS00-F1
#
_cell.length_a   1.000
_cell.length_b   1.000
_cell.length_c   1.000
_cell.angle_alpha   90.00
_cell.angle_beta   90.00
_cell.angle_gamma   90.00
#
_symmetry.space_group_name_H-M   'P 1'
#
loop_
_entity.id
_entity.type
_entity.pdbx_description
1 polymer ?
#
loop_
_entity_poly.entity_id
_entity_poly.type
_entity_poly.pdbx_seq_one_letter_code
_entity_poly.pdbx_strand_id
1 'polypeptide(L)'
;MAAEHSPRLVWVPQGFASETLRHVSLTEAQDGWTIDAVGFEVLTVQFSGRTSLTVYADGGATCTVAFGGEFDFRDRSGRLHELDADAGSWAPLQRLLELRHDLVQSLQVSHGGDVQIRFSSGAGVSARPDAAYESWEITGPGSLNLVCPPGGGDPRIRT
;
A
#
# COMPACT_ATOMS: atom_id res chain seq x y z
N MET A 1 21.71 40.22 -41.37
CA MET A 1 21.46 39.89 -39.96
C MET A 1 20.38 38.81 -39.91
N ALA A 2 20.79 37.54 -39.91
CA ALA A 2 19.91 36.39 -39.76
C ALA A 2 20.68 35.39 -38.90
N ALA A 3 20.11 35.03 -37.75
CA ALA A 3 20.75 34.20 -36.74
C ALA A 3 20.64 32.72 -37.11
N GLU A 4 21.79 32.06 -37.32
CA GLU A 4 21.87 30.61 -37.47
C GLU A 4 21.49 29.91 -36.16
N HIS A 5 20.41 29.15 -36.20
CA HIS A 5 20.02 28.23 -35.13
C HIS A 5 20.96 27.01 -35.15
N SER A 6 21.92 26.98 -34.22
CA SER A 6 22.66 25.76 -33.90
C SER A 6 21.75 24.78 -33.15
N PRO A 7 21.60 23.52 -33.60
CA PRO A 7 20.86 22.52 -32.84
C PRO A 7 21.67 22.15 -31.58
N ARG A 8 21.04 22.33 -30.41
CA ARG A 8 21.56 21.83 -29.13
C ARG A 8 21.56 20.30 -29.17
N LEU A 9 22.75 19.70 -29.23
CA LEU A 9 22.96 18.29 -28.90
C LEU A 9 22.58 18.06 -27.44
N VAL A 10 21.43 17.40 -27.22
CA VAL A 10 21.07 16.86 -25.90
C VAL A 10 21.85 15.57 -25.73
N TRP A 11 22.80 15.57 -24.81
CA TRP A 11 23.50 14.36 -24.40
C TRP A 11 22.54 13.49 -23.58
N VAL A 12 22.17 12.33 -24.13
CA VAL A 12 21.44 11.28 -23.40
C VAL A 12 22.49 10.25 -22.95
N PRO A 13 22.71 10.04 -21.64
CA PRO A 13 23.62 9.00 -21.17
C PRO A 13 23.14 7.64 -21.67
N GLN A 14 24.01 6.91 -22.37
CA GLN A 14 23.81 5.49 -22.64
C GLN A 14 23.86 4.74 -21.31
N GLY A 15 22.71 4.32 -20.80
CA GLY A 15 22.62 3.61 -19.52
C GLY A 15 21.22 3.38 -18.97
N PHE A 16 20.20 4.13 -19.41
CA PHE A 16 18.81 3.76 -19.12
C PHE A 16 18.42 2.59 -20.01
N ALA A 17 18.78 1.38 -19.59
CA ALA A 17 17.91 0.24 -19.86
C ALA A 17 16.49 0.68 -19.51
N SER A 18 15.52 0.35 -20.37
CA SER A 18 14.10 0.49 -20.06
C SER A 18 13.83 -0.34 -18.81
N GLU A 19 14.06 0.22 -17.62
CA GLU A 19 13.56 -0.31 -16.37
C GLU A 19 12.07 -0.40 -16.59
N THR A 20 11.59 -1.63 -16.67
CA THR A 20 10.16 -1.88 -16.75
C THR A 20 9.61 -1.30 -15.47
N LEU A 21 8.94 -0.15 -15.56
CA LEU A 21 8.28 0.47 -14.42
C LEU A 21 7.46 -0.65 -13.77
N ARG A 22 7.77 -0.95 -12.51
CA ARG A 22 6.93 -1.88 -11.74
C ARG A 22 5.61 -1.16 -11.55
N HIS A 23 4.54 -1.67 -12.16
CA HIS A 23 3.21 -1.12 -11.99
C HIS A 23 2.50 -1.91 -10.89
N VAL A 24 1.83 -1.21 -9.99
CA VAL A 24 0.90 -1.86 -9.07
C VAL A 24 -0.32 -2.27 -9.89
N SER A 25 -0.63 -3.55 -9.92
CA SER A 25 -1.79 -4.09 -10.64
C SER A 25 -2.73 -4.81 -9.68
N LEU A 26 -4.00 -4.89 -10.06
CA LEU A 26 -5.02 -5.65 -9.35
C LEU A 26 -5.39 -6.87 -10.18
N THR A 27 -5.22 -8.06 -9.62
CA THR A 27 -5.61 -9.31 -10.26
C THR A 27 -6.72 -9.97 -9.46
N GLU A 28 -7.82 -10.32 -10.12
CA GLU A 28 -8.91 -11.09 -9.51
C GLU A 28 -8.46 -12.53 -9.27
N ALA A 29 -8.72 -13.02 -8.06
CA ALA A 29 -8.44 -14.37 -7.60
C ALA A 29 -9.75 -15.03 -7.15
N GLN A 30 -9.71 -16.31 -6.81
CA GLN A 30 -10.91 -17.07 -6.44
C GLN A 30 -11.67 -16.46 -5.25
N ASP A 31 -10.95 -15.92 -4.26
CA ASP A 31 -11.53 -15.44 -3.00
C ASP A 31 -11.47 -13.91 -2.86
N GLY A 32 -11.17 -13.19 -3.94
CA GLY A 32 -11.07 -11.73 -3.93
C GLY A 32 -10.05 -11.21 -4.93
N TRP A 33 -9.13 -10.37 -4.48
CA TRP A 33 -8.14 -9.73 -5.32
C TRP A 33 -6.75 -9.76 -4.70
N THR A 34 -5.74 -9.86 -5.55
CA THR A 34 -4.34 -9.68 -5.19
C THR A 34 -3.84 -8.38 -5.78
N ILE A 35 -3.15 -7.58 -4.96
CA ILE A 35 -2.47 -6.38 -5.40
C ILE A 35 -1.00 -6.74 -5.62
N ASP A 36 -0.48 -6.51 -6.83
CA ASP A 36 0.91 -6.78 -7.17
C ASP A 36 1.83 -5.69 -6.59
N ALA A 37 2.12 -5.87 -5.30
CA ALA A 37 3.08 -5.07 -4.54
C ALA A 37 4.20 -5.94 -3.96
N VAL A 38 4.39 -7.17 -4.46
CA VAL A 38 5.39 -8.09 -3.91
C VAL A 38 6.81 -7.54 -4.12
N GLY A 39 7.59 -7.53 -3.06
CA GLY A 39 8.92 -6.95 -3.02
C GLY A 39 8.95 -5.43 -2.87
N PHE A 40 7.79 -4.76 -2.77
CA PHE A 40 7.76 -3.34 -2.41
C PHE A 40 8.18 -3.19 -0.95
N GLU A 41 8.99 -2.18 -0.68
CA GLU A 41 9.51 -1.90 0.66
C GLU A 41 8.62 -0.88 1.37
N VAL A 42 8.42 -1.02 2.68
CA VAL A 42 7.71 0.00 3.48
C VAL A 42 8.60 1.24 3.62
N LEU A 43 8.19 2.33 2.96
CA LEU A 43 8.88 3.63 2.99
C LEU A 43 8.45 4.47 4.19
N THR A 44 7.13 4.59 4.38
CA THR A 44 6.54 5.44 5.40
C THR A 44 5.49 4.70 6.20
N VAL A 45 5.42 5.06 7.47
CA VAL A 45 4.33 4.75 8.38
C VAL A 45 3.87 6.10 8.91
N GLN A 46 2.61 6.44 8.70
CA GLN A 46 2.06 7.75 9.04
C GLN A 46 0.86 7.61 9.98
N PHE A 47 0.78 8.52 10.96
CA PHE A 47 -0.32 8.64 11.92
C PHE A 47 -0.92 10.05 11.80
N SER A 48 -2.10 10.18 11.21
CA SER A 48 -2.72 11.49 10.96
C SER A 48 -4.25 11.40 10.89
N GLY A 49 -4.89 10.84 11.92
CA GLY A 49 -6.34 10.53 11.95
C GLY A 49 -6.71 9.27 11.17
N ARG A 50 -5.80 8.78 10.32
CA ARG A 50 -5.73 7.40 9.83
C ARG A 50 -4.31 6.90 10.08
N THR A 51 -4.16 5.59 10.09
CA THR A 51 -2.84 4.94 10.09
C THR A 51 -2.55 4.44 8.69
N SER A 52 -1.47 4.88 8.05
CA SER A 52 -1.13 4.44 6.69
C SER A 52 0.28 3.88 6.55
N LEU A 53 0.39 2.89 5.68
CA LEU A 53 1.64 2.29 5.23
C LEU A 53 1.79 2.59 3.74
N THR A 54 2.84 3.32 3.37
CA THR A 54 3.20 3.48 1.96
C THR A 54 4.38 2.58 1.65
N VAL A 55 4.16 1.68 0.68
CA VAL A 55 5.18 0.81 0.13
C VAL A 55 5.63 1.31 -1.24
N TYR A 56 6.88 1.11 -1.60
CA TYR A 56 7.46 1.58 -2.85
C TYR A 56 8.30 0.51 -3.54
N ALA A 57 8.40 0.62 -4.86
CA ALA A 57 9.31 -0.18 -5.66
C ALA A 57 10.35 0.71 -6.35
N ASP A 58 11.48 0.09 -6.70
CA ASP A 58 12.43 0.65 -7.66
C ASP A 58 11.68 1.05 -8.95
N GLY A 59 11.88 2.28 -9.40
CA GLY A 59 11.10 2.90 -10.48
C GLY A 59 10.01 3.88 -10.01
N GLY A 60 9.83 4.07 -8.69
CA GLY A 60 9.02 5.15 -8.13
C GLY A 60 7.52 4.87 -8.00
N ALA A 61 7.08 3.65 -8.30
CA ALA A 61 5.71 3.23 -8.03
C ALA A 61 5.50 3.08 -6.51
N THR A 62 4.34 3.53 -6.04
CA THR A 62 3.96 3.46 -4.63
C THR A 62 2.59 2.81 -4.46
N CYS A 63 2.34 2.19 -3.32
CA CYS A 63 1.01 1.74 -2.93
C CYS A 63 0.81 2.13 -1.47
N THR A 64 -0.32 2.74 -1.14
CA THR A 64 -0.65 3.13 0.23
C THR A 64 -1.83 2.33 0.71
N VAL A 65 -1.70 1.73 1.89
CA VAL A 65 -2.80 1.10 2.62
C VAL A 65 -3.08 1.94 3.85
N ALA A 66 -4.31 2.42 4.01
CA ALA A 66 -4.71 3.31 5.10
C ALA A 66 -5.87 2.72 5.90
N PHE A 67 -5.72 2.64 7.21
CA PHE A 67 -6.70 2.10 8.18
C PHE A 67 -7.39 3.25 8.92
N GLY A 68 -8.72 3.19 8.97
CA GLY A 68 -9.57 4.21 9.58
C GLY A 68 -10.04 3.91 11.00
N GLY A 69 -9.93 2.66 11.46
CA GLY A 69 -10.37 2.23 12.79
C GLY A 69 -9.56 1.04 13.30
N GLU A 70 -10.25 0.00 13.77
CA GLU A 70 -9.62 -1.22 14.30
C GLU A 70 -8.92 -2.04 13.21
N PHE A 71 -7.72 -2.54 13.53
CA PHE A 71 -6.97 -3.47 12.70
C PHE A 71 -6.00 -4.31 13.56
N ASP A 72 -5.61 -5.44 13.02
CA ASP A 72 -4.70 -6.37 13.66
C ASP A 72 -3.28 -6.17 13.14
N PHE A 73 -2.31 -6.13 14.05
CA PHE A 73 -0.90 -6.22 13.74
C PHE A 73 -0.28 -7.46 14.37
N ARG A 74 0.30 -8.33 13.55
CA ARG A 74 1.12 -9.44 13.99
C ARG A 74 2.59 -9.04 13.86
N ASP A 75 3.30 -8.99 14.98
CA ASP A 75 4.73 -8.66 14.99
C ASP A 75 5.59 -9.84 14.49
N ARG A 76 6.89 -9.59 14.34
CA ARG A 76 7.87 -10.59 13.87
C ARG A 76 8.00 -11.82 14.77
N SER A 77 7.60 -11.72 16.04
CA SER A 77 7.56 -12.86 16.97
C SER A 77 6.29 -13.71 16.82
N GLY A 78 5.35 -13.25 15.99
CA GLY A 78 4.05 -13.88 15.76
C GLY A 78 2.97 -13.42 16.75
N ARG A 79 3.28 -12.49 17.66
CA ARG A 79 2.31 -11.97 18.63
C ARG A 79 1.34 -11.02 17.95
N LEU A 80 0.06 -11.20 18.25
CA LEU A 80 -1.03 -10.35 17.77
C LEU A 80 -1.20 -9.14 18.69
N HIS A 81 -1.40 -7.98 18.08
CA HIS A 81 -1.74 -6.72 18.71
C HIS A 81 -2.97 -6.16 18.00
N GLU A 82 -4.06 -5.99 18.73
CA GLU A 82 -5.23 -5.24 18.27
C GLU A 82 -4.89 -3.75 18.38
N LEU A 83 -4.99 -3.04 17.26
CA LEU A 83 -4.67 -1.62 17.14
C LEU A 83 -5.91 -0.87 16.65
N ASP A 84 -5.97 0.42 16.96
CA ASP A 84 -7.04 1.30 16.52
C ASP A 84 -6.43 2.63 16.07
N ALA A 85 -6.68 2.98 14.80
CA ALA A 85 -6.20 4.20 14.19
C ALA A 85 -6.90 5.46 14.72
N ASP A 86 -8.11 5.33 15.31
CA ASP A 86 -8.95 6.43 15.78
C ASP A 86 -9.06 6.53 17.32
N ALA A 87 -8.35 5.67 18.07
CA ALA A 87 -8.36 5.66 19.54
C ALA A 87 -7.77 6.93 20.22
N GLY A 88 -7.34 7.94 19.46
CA GLY A 88 -6.79 9.19 20.00
C GLY A 88 -5.40 9.09 20.63
N SER A 89 -4.74 7.93 20.57
CA SER A 89 -3.38 7.72 21.08
C SER A 89 -2.50 6.98 20.08
N TRP A 90 -1.31 7.54 19.80
CA TRP A 90 -0.36 6.93 18.87
C TRP A 90 0.61 5.94 19.52
N ALA A 91 0.66 5.89 20.86
CA ALA A 91 1.63 5.04 21.55
C ALA A 91 1.51 3.55 21.17
N PRO A 92 0.31 2.96 21.01
CA PRO A 92 0.19 1.59 20.54
C PRO A 92 0.64 1.40 19.09
N LEU A 93 0.38 2.40 18.24
CA LEU A 93 0.65 2.41 16.80
C LEU A 93 2.15 2.49 16.47
N GLN A 94 2.98 3.00 17.39
CA GLN A 94 4.45 3.06 17.22
C GLN A 94 5.09 1.71 16.90
N ARG A 95 4.45 0.59 17.25
CA ARG A 95 4.90 -0.76 16.89
C ARG A 95 5.05 -0.95 15.38
N LEU A 96 4.18 -0.32 14.60
CA LEU A 96 4.23 -0.40 13.13
C LEU A 96 5.51 0.18 12.54
N LEU A 97 6.26 1.00 13.30
CA LEU A 97 7.57 1.49 12.86
C LEU A 97 8.58 0.35 12.64
N GLU A 98 8.36 -0.84 13.24
CA GLU A 98 9.18 -2.02 12.96
C GLU A 98 9.01 -2.54 11.53
N LEU A 99 7.93 -2.18 10.83
CA LEU A 99 7.70 -2.55 9.44
C LEU A 99 8.55 -1.74 8.47
N ARG A 100 9.17 -0.63 8.92
CA ARG A 100 10.00 0.19 8.06
C ARG A 100 11.12 -0.65 7.44
N HIS A 101 11.30 -0.51 6.13
CA HIS A 101 12.25 -1.28 5.34
C HIS A 101 11.93 -2.78 5.19
N ASP A 102 10.77 -3.24 5.67
CA ASP A 102 10.31 -4.59 5.39
C ASP A 102 9.68 -4.69 3.99
N LEU A 103 9.78 -5.86 3.38
CA LEU A 103 9.29 -6.12 2.05
C LEU A 103 7.92 -6.78 2.10
N VAL A 104 6.98 -6.29 1.29
CA VAL A 104 5.69 -6.92 1.08
C VAL A 104 5.90 -8.30 0.45
N GLN A 105 5.42 -9.33 1.12
CA GLN A 105 5.39 -10.70 0.60
C GLN A 105 4.06 -11.01 -0.08
N SER A 106 2.96 -10.45 0.43
CA SER A 106 1.64 -10.55 -0.20
C SER A 106 0.73 -9.41 0.27
N LEU A 107 -0.11 -8.90 -0.63
CA LEU A 107 -1.21 -7.98 -0.31
C LEU A 107 -2.48 -8.50 -0.99
N GLN A 108 -3.46 -8.88 -0.16
CA GLN A 108 -4.69 -9.54 -0.59
C GLN A 108 -5.90 -8.85 0.00
N VAL A 109 -6.99 -8.86 -0.76
CA VAL A 109 -8.30 -8.34 -0.36
C VAL A 109 -9.33 -9.41 -0.64
N SER A 110 -10.17 -9.75 0.33
CA SER A 110 -11.24 -10.74 0.15
C SER A 110 -12.46 -10.12 -0.55
N HIS A 111 -13.34 -10.95 -1.13
CA HIS A 111 -14.66 -10.49 -1.58
C HIS A 111 -15.54 -9.92 -0.45
N GLY A 112 -15.26 -10.28 0.81
CA GLY A 112 -15.94 -9.75 1.99
C GLY A 112 -15.43 -8.38 2.42
N GLY A 113 -14.28 -7.92 1.91
CA GLY A 113 -13.65 -6.67 2.32
C GLY A 113 -12.64 -6.83 3.45
N ASP A 114 -12.14 -8.04 3.73
CA ASP A 114 -10.96 -8.22 4.56
C ASP A 114 -9.71 -7.82 3.76
N VAL A 115 -8.77 -7.10 4.36
CA VAL A 115 -7.44 -6.87 3.79
C VAL A 115 -6.39 -7.58 4.62
N GLN A 116 -5.39 -8.17 3.95
CA GLN A 116 -4.22 -8.75 4.59
C GLN A 116 -2.94 -8.38 3.84
N ILE A 117 -1.97 -7.86 4.59
CA ILE A 117 -0.59 -7.64 4.18
C ILE A 117 0.29 -8.60 4.98
N ARG A 118 1.16 -9.35 4.29
CA ARG A 118 2.23 -10.12 4.92
C ARG A 118 3.57 -9.57 4.46
N PHE A 119 4.52 -9.54 5.37
CA PHE A 119 5.85 -9.03 5.11
C PHE A 119 6.92 -10.11 5.23
N SER A 120 8.07 -9.88 4.60
CA SER A 120 9.18 -10.83 4.52
C SER A 120 9.76 -11.23 5.88
N SER A 121 9.65 -10.36 6.88
CA SER A 121 10.06 -10.66 8.26
C SER A 121 9.15 -11.64 9.00
N GLY A 122 7.99 -11.98 8.43
CA GLY A 122 6.93 -12.74 9.08
C GLY A 122 5.88 -11.88 9.80
N ALA A 123 6.10 -10.56 9.89
CA ALA A 123 5.08 -9.64 10.36
C ALA A 123 3.87 -9.56 9.40
N GLY A 124 2.73 -9.08 9.90
CA GLY A 124 1.53 -8.91 9.07
C GLY A 124 0.57 -7.89 9.63
N VAL A 125 -0.21 -7.29 8.75
CA VAL A 125 -1.28 -6.35 9.10
C VAL A 125 -2.57 -6.83 8.43
N SER A 126 -3.68 -6.81 9.15
CA SER A 126 -4.98 -7.14 8.57
C SER A 126 -6.09 -6.30 9.17
N ALA A 127 -7.11 -6.01 8.37
CA ALA A 127 -8.32 -5.36 8.85
C ALA A 127 -9.54 -6.04 8.26
N ARG A 128 -10.62 -6.07 9.04
CA ARG A 128 -11.93 -6.57 8.63
C ARG A 128 -12.87 -5.40 8.35
N PRO A 129 -13.97 -5.61 7.61
CA PRO A 129 -15.00 -4.60 7.49
C PRO A 129 -15.55 -4.19 8.85
N ASP A 130 -15.76 -2.89 9.03
CA ASP A 130 -16.52 -2.33 10.14
C ASP A 130 -17.98 -2.14 9.70
N ALA A 131 -18.95 -2.33 10.60
CA ALA A 131 -20.37 -2.26 10.25
C ALA A 131 -20.85 -0.83 9.91
N ALA A 132 -20.22 0.20 10.48
CA ALA A 132 -20.65 1.58 10.40
C ALA A 132 -19.71 2.47 9.57
N TYR A 133 -18.46 2.08 9.38
CA TYR A 133 -17.42 2.92 8.79
C TYR A 133 -16.59 2.22 7.71
N GLU A 134 -15.89 3.03 6.92
CA GLU A 134 -14.87 2.56 5.98
C GLU A 134 -13.63 2.12 6.75
N SER A 135 -13.40 0.80 6.81
CA SER A 135 -12.33 0.23 7.63
C SER A 135 -10.93 0.49 7.05
N TRP A 136 -10.77 0.36 5.74
CA TRP A 136 -9.50 0.56 5.06
C TRP A 136 -9.66 1.07 3.62
N GLU A 137 -8.57 1.63 3.10
CA GLU A 137 -8.43 2.10 1.72
C GLU A 137 -7.06 1.69 1.17
N ILE A 138 -7.00 1.30 -0.11
CA ILE A 138 -5.77 1.04 -0.85
C ILE A 138 -5.74 1.96 -2.07
N THR A 139 -4.70 2.78 -2.17
CA THR A 139 -4.46 3.67 -3.31
C THR A 139 -3.09 3.41 -3.94
N GLY A 140 -3.00 3.59 -5.26
CA GLY A 140 -1.74 3.46 -6.00
C GLY A 140 -1.79 4.15 -7.36
N PRO A 141 -0.75 4.00 -8.20
CA PRO A 141 -0.68 4.55 -9.54
C PRO A 141 -1.88 4.19 -10.42
N GLY A 142 -2.14 5.05 -11.40
CA GLY A 142 -3.22 4.85 -12.35
C GLY A 142 -4.59 5.03 -11.70
N SER A 143 -5.46 4.03 -11.84
CA SER A 143 -6.82 4.01 -11.30
C SER A 143 -6.99 3.03 -10.13
N LEU A 144 -5.90 2.60 -9.49
CA LEU A 144 -6.01 1.71 -8.33
C LEU A 144 -6.54 2.51 -7.14
N ASN A 145 -7.82 2.29 -6.85
CA ASN A 145 -8.48 2.78 -5.66
C ASN A 145 -9.47 1.72 -5.17
N LEU A 146 -9.19 1.14 -4.00
CA LEU A 146 -10.04 0.19 -3.32
C LEU A 146 -10.44 0.74 -1.95
N VAL A 147 -11.72 0.71 -1.63
CA VAL A 147 -12.24 1.15 -0.34
C VAL A 147 -13.13 0.06 0.22
N CYS A 148 -12.92 -0.36 1.46
CA CYS A 148 -13.87 -1.23 2.15
C CYS A 148 -15.09 -0.39 2.58
N PRO A 149 -16.27 -0.60 2.00
CA PRO A 149 -17.47 0.10 2.44
C PRO A 149 -17.90 -0.39 3.84
N PRO A 150 -18.74 0.38 4.55
CA PRO A 150 -19.40 -0.09 5.77
C PRO A 150 -20.13 -1.41 5.55
N GLY A 151 -19.91 -2.38 6.45
CA GLY A 151 -20.43 -3.74 6.39
C GLY A 151 -19.71 -4.66 5.40
N GLY A 152 -18.72 -4.16 4.65
CA GLY A 152 -17.95 -4.91 3.67
C GLY A 152 -18.63 -5.02 2.30
N GLY A 153 -18.05 -5.82 1.41
CA GLY A 153 -18.52 -5.98 0.03
C GLY A 153 -17.42 -5.75 -1.01
N ASP A 154 -17.81 -5.60 -2.28
CA ASP A 154 -16.86 -5.34 -3.39
C ASP A 154 -16.18 -3.98 -3.16
N PRO A 155 -14.85 -3.97 -2.90
CA PRO A 155 -14.15 -2.74 -2.53
C PRO A 155 -13.71 -1.92 -3.74
N ARG A 156 -13.97 -2.40 -4.97
CA ARG A 156 -13.58 -1.68 -6.19
C ARG A 156 -14.48 -0.47 -6.39
N ILE A 157 -13.89 0.71 -6.46
CA ILE A 157 -14.61 1.92 -6.88
C ILE A 157 -14.73 1.90 -8.40
N ARG A 158 -15.97 1.80 -8.91
CA ARG A 158 -16.25 1.94 -10.34
C ARG A 158 -16.44 3.43 -10.66
N THR A 159 -15.43 4.04 -11.25
CA THR A 159 -15.53 5.37 -11.89
C THR A 159 -16.02 5.26 -13.32
#